data_AF-A0A8H3R400-F1
#
_entry.id   AF-A0A8H3R400-F1
#
_cell.length_a   1.000
_cell.length_b   1.000
_cell.length_c   1.000
_cell.angle_alpha   90.00
_cell.angle_beta   90.00
_cell.angle_gamma   90.00
#
_symmetry.space_group_name_H-M   'P 1'
#
loop_
_entity.id
_entity.type
_entity.pdbx_description
1 polymer ?
#
loop_
_entity_poly.entity_id
_entity_poly.type
_entity_poly.pdbx_seq_one_letter_code
_entity_poly.pdbx_strand_id
1 'polypeptide(L)'
;MKCWNAEIKNRPTAKVLFKILYKWNDEISSIVNREDENRHNSEIYSQVEECDKIGEKKFKNKSTEDKQKYIQSHPQAIYTSRLINFKNLLKPVNSTSIQINPDSECLDVQLSELELSEICQSDESN
;
A
#
# COMPACT_ATOMS: atom_id res chain seq x y z
N MET A 1 -4.03 4.57 6.57
CA MET A 1 -2.79 4.89 7.32
C MET A 1 -2.67 6.40 7.55
N LYS A 2 -2.32 6.86 8.76
CA LYS A 2 -2.25 8.31 9.10
C LYS A 2 -1.08 9.06 8.44
N CYS A 3 -0.03 8.34 8.05
CA CYS A 3 1.14 8.92 7.37
C CYS A 3 0.84 9.47 5.97
N TRP A 4 -0.21 8.96 5.31
CA TRP A 4 -0.64 9.40 3.98
C TRP A 4 -1.72 10.49 4.01
N ASN A 5 -1.96 11.12 5.17
CA ASN A 5 -2.93 12.18 5.23
C ASN A 5 -2.46 13.39 4.41
N ALA A 6 -3.32 13.89 3.52
CA ALA A 6 -3.07 15.07 2.71
C ALA A 6 -2.70 16.29 3.58
N GLU A 7 -3.40 16.46 4.70
CA GLU A 7 -3.17 17.55 5.64
C GLU A 7 -1.98 17.23 6.56
N ILE A 8 -0.95 18.09 6.52
CA ILE A 8 0.28 17.92 7.32
C ILE A 8 -0.02 17.83 8.81
N LYS A 9 -0.97 18.63 9.32
CA LYS A 9 -1.39 18.64 10.73
C LYS A 9 -1.94 17.30 11.23
N ASN A 10 -2.44 16.45 10.32
CA ASN A 10 -2.98 15.13 10.65
C ASN A 10 -1.94 14.01 10.50
N ARG A 11 -0.75 14.32 9.97
CA ARG A 11 0.33 13.34 9.86
C ARG A 11 0.99 13.15 11.22
N PRO A 12 1.34 11.91 11.59
CA PRO A 12 2.11 11.67 12.79
C PRO A 12 3.52 12.28 12.65
N THR A 13 4.02 12.89 13.71
CA THR A 13 5.42 13.34 13.79
C THR A 13 6.37 12.13 13.81
N ALA A 14 7.61 12.32 13.36
CA ALA A 14 8.67 11.30 13.42
C ALA A 14 8.80 10.66 14.82
N LYS A 15 8.72 11.45 15.90
CA LYS A 15 8.76 10.96 17.28
C LYS A 15 7.61 10.00 17.62
N VAL A 16 6.41 10.26 17.10
CA VAL A 16 5.24 9.40 17.31
C VAL A 16 5.41 8.10 16.51
N LEU A 17 5.84 8.21 15.25
CA LEU A 17 6.13 7.05 14.41
C LEU A 17 7.18 6.14 15.04
N PHE A 18 8.28 6.71 15.56
CA PHE A 18 9.33 5.94 16.22
C PHE A 18 8.79 5.12 17.41
N LYS A 19 7.93 5.70 18.24
CA LYS A 19 7.31 4.98 19.37
C LYS A 19 6.42 3.83 18.91
N ILE A 20 5.64 4.04 17.85
CA ILE A 20 4.78 2.99 17.26
C ILE A 20 5.64 1.85 16.73
N LEU A 21 6.65 2.16 15.94
CA LEU A 21 7.57 1.16 15.38
C LEU A 21 8.34 0.40 16.47
N TYR A 22 8.78 1.10 17.52
CA TYR A 22 9.44 0.47 18.65
C TYR A 22 8.52 -0.52 19.37
N LYS A 23 7.26 -0.13 19.63
CA LYS A 23 6.26 -1.03 20.23
C LYS A 23 6.03 -2.28 19.37
N TRP A 24 5.90 -2.10 18.05
CA TRP A 24 5.74 -3.23 17.14
C TRP A 24 6.95 -4.15 17.14
N ASN A 25 8.16 -3.60 17.18
CA ASN A 25 9.38 -4.40 17.26
C ASN A 25 9.47 -5.20 18.57
N ASP A 26 9.05 -4.59 19.69
CA ASP A 26 8.98 -5.25 21.00
C ASP A 26 7.95 -6.40 21.00
N GLU A 27 6.74 -6.15 20.47
CA GLU A 27 5.71 -7.18 20.28
C GLU A 27 6.18 -8.32 19.37
N ILE A 28 6.91 -8.02 18.29
CA ILE A 28 7.50 -9.05 17.41
C ILE A 28 8.59 -9.83 18.14
N SER A 29 9.44 -9.14 18.91
CA SER A 29 10.51 -9.80 19.66
C SER A 29 9.95 -10.75 20.72
N SER A 30 8.87 -10.36 21.42
CA SER A 30 8.21 -11.22 22.42
C SER A 30 7.52 -12.41 21.78
N ILE A 31 7.00 -12.27 20.55
CA ILE A 31 6.55 -13.41 19.76
C ILE A 31 7.75 -14.34 19.49
N VAL A 32 8.80 -13.86 18.80
CA VAL A 32 9.90 -14.72 18.32
C VAL A 32 10.61 -15.48 19.45
N ASN A 33 10.82 -14.82 20.59
CA ASN A 33 11.37 -15.44 21.79
C ASN A 33 10.26 -16.25 22.48
N ARG A 34 10.22 -17.56 22.22
CA ARG A 34 9.16 -18.54 22.55
C ARG A 34 8.86 -18.75 24.06
N GLU A 35 8.82 -17.71 24.87
CA GLU A 35 8.64 -17.80 26.32
C GLU A 35 7.28 -17.25 26.79
N ASP A 36 6.53 -16.56 25.94
CA ASP A 36 5.27 -15.94 26.33
C ASP A 36 4.04 -16.73 25.84
N GLU A 37 3.29 -17.32 26.77
CA GLU A 37 1.95 -17.91 26.53
C GLU A 37 0.96 -16.86 25.97
N ASN A 38 1.30 -15.57 26.07
CA ASN A 38 0.54 -14.44 25.54
C ASN A 38 0.75 -14.13 24.05
N ARG A 39 1.46 -14.98 23.30
CA ARG A 39 1.68 -14.81 21.84
C ARG A 39 0.38 -14.50 21.07
N HIS A 40 -0.72 -15.14 21.44
CA HIS A 40 -2.03 -14.97 20.81
C HIS A 40 -2.72 -13.63 21.14
N ASN A 41 -2.20 -12.86 22.11
CA ASN A 41 -2.72 -11.54 22.46
C ASN A 41 -2.07 -10.40 21.68
N SER A 42 -1.00 -10.67 20.91
CA SER A 42 -0.40 -9.64 20.04
C SER A 42 -1.29 -9.42 18.82
N GLU A 43 -1.72 -8.18 18.62
CA GLU A 43 -2.53 -7.81 17.47
C GLU A 43 -1.78 -8.02 16.14
N ILE A 44 -0.47 -7.81 16.11
CA ILE A 44 0.36 -8.09 14.93
C ILE A 44 0.31 -9.57 14.59
N TYR A 45 0.48 -10.45 15.59
CA TYR A 45 0.40 -11.88 15.39
C TYR A 45 -0.97 -12.31 14.86
N SER A 46 -2.05 -11.81 15.47
CA SER A 46 -3.42 -12.12 15.06
C SER A 46 -3.68 -11.72 13.60
N GLN A 47 -3.23 -10.53 13.19
CA GLN A 47 -3.39 -10.06 11.81
C GLN A 47 -2.58 -10.91 10.82
N VAL A 48 -1.34 -11.29 11.15
CA VAL A 48 -0.52 -12.17 10.32
C VAL A 48 -1.18 -13.54 10.15
N GLU A 49 -1.65 -14.13 11.25
CA GLU A 49 -2.33 -15.43 11.22
C GLU A 49 -3.63 -15.39 10.41
N GLU A 50 -4.40 -14.30 10.49
CA GLU A 50 -5.58 -14.09 9.66
C GLU A 50 -5.22 -13.95 8.18
N CYS A 51 -4.18 -13.17 7.85
CA CYS A 51 -3.68 -13.04 6.48
C CYS A 51 -3.23 -14.39 5.91
N ASP A 52 -2.51 -15.21 6.69
CA ASP A 52 -2.08 -16.54 6.28
C ASP A 52 -3.29 -17.45 6.00
N LYS A 53 -4.31 -17.44 6.88
CA LYS A 53 -5.57 -18.19 6.67
C LYS A 53 -6.30 -17.75 5.40
N ILE A 54 -6.34 -16.45 5.12
CA ILE A 54 -6.93 -15.91 3.88
C ILE A 54 -6.11 -16.36 2.67
N GLY A 55 -4.79 -16.26 2.76
CA GLY A 55 -3.86 -16.68 1.72
C GLY A 55 -4.01 -18.16 1.39
N GLU A 56 -4.01 -19.02 2.40
CA GLU A 56 -4.23 -20.46 2.21
C GLU A 56 -5.56 -20.73 1.50
N LYS A 57 -6.67 -20.12 1.95
CA LYS A 57 -7.98 -20.30 1.30
C LYS A 57 -7.99 -19.81 -0.15
N LYS A 58 -7.41 -18.63 -0.42
CA LYS A 58 -7.40 -18.02 -1.76
C LYS A 58 -6.44 -18.74 -2.73
N PHE A 59 -5.37 -19.35 -2.23
CA PHE A 59 -4.27 -19.86 -3.06
C PHE A 59 -4.05 -21.38 -2.97
N LYS A 60 -4.83 -22.13 -2.18
CA LYS A 60 -4.67 -23.59 -1.98
C LYS A 60 -4.63 -24.42 -3.26
N ASN A 61 -5.39 -23.99 -4.28
CA ASN A 61 -5.62 -24.72 -5.52
C ASN A 61 -4.99 -24.06 -6.75
N LYS A 62 -4.20 -22.99 -6.57
CA LYS A 62 -3.69 -22.16 -7.68
C LYS A 62 -2.33 -22.68 -8.15
N SER A 63 -2.16 -22.91 -9.45
CA SER A 63 -0.93 -23.52 -9.99
C SER A 63 0.26 -22.56 -9.87
N THR A 64 1.49 -23.09 -9.99
CA THR A 64 2.71 -22.26 -10.03
C THR A 64 2.75 -21.29 -11.22
N GLU A 65 2.06 -21.61 -12.32
CA GLU A 65 1.95 -20.75 -13.52
C GLU A 65 1.09 -19.52 -13.24
N ASP A 66 0.01 -19.70 -12.47
CA ASP A 66 -0.87 -18.61 -12.05
C ASP A 66 -0.19 -17.61 -11.10
N LYS A 67 0.85 -18.04 -10.37
CA LYS A 67 1.68 -17.16 -9.52
C LYS A 67 2.60 -16.26 -10.35
N GLN A 68 3.15 -16.76 -11.46
CA GLN A 68 4.03 -15.98 -12.34
C GLN A 68 3.29 -14.87 -13.08
N LYS A 69 2.01 -15.11 -13.42
CA LYS A 69 1.13 -14.13 -14.07
C LYS A 69 0.91 -12.84 -13.26
N TYR A 70 1.10 -12.89 -11.94
CA TYR A 70 0.96 -11.74 -11.04
C TYR A 70 2.24 -10.91 -10.89
N ILE A 71 3.41 -11.48 -11.20
CA ILE A 71 4.70 -10.79 -11.09
C ILE A 71 5.02 -10.04 -12.40
N GLN A 72 4.39 -10.44 -13.51
CA GLN A 72 4.59 -9.80 -14.79
C GLN A 72 3.90 -8.43 -14.81
N SER A 73 4.71 -7.36 -14.82
CA SER A 73 4.21 -6.02 -15.12
C SER A 73 3.52 -6.03 -16.48
N HIS A 74 2.42 -5.27 -16.60
CA HIS A 74 1.70 -5.11 -17.87
C HIS A 74 2.70 -4.78 -19.01
N PRO A 75 2.60 -5.38 -20.20
CA PRO A 75 3.58 -5.16 -21.27
C PRO A 75 3.75 -3.69 -21.67
N GLN A 76 2.72 -2.87 -21.44
CA GLN A 76 2.71 -1.43 -21.68
C GLN A 76 3.14 -0.59 -20.44
N ALA A 77 3.45 -1.21 -19.30
CA ALA A 77 3.89 -0.48 -18.11
C ALA A 77 5.33 0.01 -18.28
N ILE A 78 5.52 1.33 -18.29
CA ILE A 78 6.83 1.98 -18.42
C ILE A 78 7.24 2.55 -17.07
N TYR A 79 8.11 1.84 -16.36
CA TYR A 79 8.70 2.31 -15.10
C TYR A 79 9.96 3.13 -15.36
N THR A 80 9.78 4.37 -15.79
CA THR A 80 10.88 5.33 -15.92
C THR A 80 10.74 6.42 -14.88
N SER A 81 11.84 6.85 -14.27
CA SER A 81 11.86 8.05 -13.45
C SER A 81 11.63 9.26 -14.36
N ARG A 82 10.53 10.00 -14.14
CA ARG A 82 10.27 11.29 -14.78
C ARG A 82 10.36 12.39 -13.72
N LEU A 83 10.89 13.55 -14.10
CA LEU A 83 10.89 14.72 -13.23
C LEU A 83 9.44 15.20 -13.04
N ILE A 84 8.96 15.22 -11.80
CA ILE A 84 7.61 15.69 -11.47
C ILE A 84 7.65 17.22 -11.31
N ASN A 85 6.85 17.95 -12.09
CA ASN A 85 6.67 19.39 -11.92
C ASN A 85 5.58 19.67 -10.88
N PHE A 86 5.99 20.15 -9.69
CA PHE A 86 5.07 20.42 -8.59
C PHE A 86 4.16 21.63 -8.79
N LYS A 87 4.45 22.52 -9.74
CA LYS A 87 3.71 23.79 -9.91
C LYS A 87 2.26 23.57 -10.38
N ASN A 88 2.00 22.49 -11.10
CA ASN A 88 0.70 22.22 -11.73
C ASN A 88 -0.06 21.06 -11.05
N LEU A 89 0.40 20.59 -9.89
CA LEU A 89 -0.28 19.51 -9.18
C LEU A 89 -1.47 20.07 -8.38
N LEU A 90 -2.60 19.38 -8.48
CA LEU A 90 -3.74 19.63 -7.61
C LEU A 90 -3.33 19.44 -6.14
N LYS A 91 -4.01 20.15 -5.23
CA LYS A 91 -3.82 19.94 -3.81
C LYS A 91 -4.13 18.48 -3.46
N PRO A 92 -3.30 17.81 -2.65
CA PRO A 92 -3.59 16.45 -2.24
C PRO A 92 -4.92 16.42 -1.50
N VAL A 93 -5.77 15.45 -1.85
CA VAL A 93 -7.07 15.22 -1.21
C VAL A 93 -7.03 13.83 -0.58
N ASN A 94 -7.59 13.69 0.62
CA ASN A 94 -7.75 12.39 1.25
C ASN A 94 -8.85 11.61 0.52
N SER A 95 -8.58 10.39 0.08
CA SER A 95 -9.61 9.50 -0.45
C SER A 95 -10.64 9.19 0.63
N THR A 96 -11.92 9.41 0.33
CA THR A 96 -13.03 8.95 1.16
C THR A 96 -13.17 7.45 0.97
N SER A 97 -12.58 6.68 1.90
CA SER A 97 -12.76 5.23 2.08
C SER A 97 -12.76 4.42 0.78
N ILE A 98 -11.61 3.83 0.47
CA ILE A 98 -11.56 2.64 -0.39
C ILE A 98 -12.49 1.60 0.26
N GLN A 99 -13.68 1.39 -0.29
CA GLN A 99 -14.48 0.21 0.02
C GLN A 99 -13.70 -0.97 -0.56
N ILE A 100 -12.88 -1.60 0.27
CA ILE A 100 -12.19 -2.84 -0.10
C ILE A 100 -13.27 -3.92 -0.13
N ASN A 101 -13.96 -4.04 -1.27
CA ASN A 101 -14.72 -5.24 -1.55
C ASN A 101 -13.70 -6.39 -1.66
N PRO A 102 -13.83 -7.48 -0.89
CA PRO A 102 -12.85 -8.57 -0.88
C PRO A 102 -12.72 -9.33 -2.21
N ASP A 103 -13.64 -9.06 -3.15
CA ASP A 103 -13.70 -9.60 -4.52
C ASP A 103 -13.19 -8.61 -5.59
N SER A 104 -12.82 -7.38 -5.22
CA SER A 104 -12.18 -6.44 -6.13
C SER A 104 -10.73 -6.87 -6.33
N GLU A 105 -10.39 -7.36 -7.53
CA GLU A 105 -9.01 -7.29 -8.00
C GLU A 105 -8.49 -5.88 -7.77
N CYS A 106 -7.23 -5.79 -7.33
CA CYS A 106 -6.46 -4.59 -7.04
C CYS A 106 -6.99 -3.34 -7.74
N LEU A 107 -7.38 -2.32 -6.97
CA LEU A 107 -7.72 -1.00 -7.51
C LEU A 107 -6.45 -0.37 -8.10
N ASP A 108 -6.15 -0.73 -9.33
CA ASP A 108 -5.60 0.25 -10.28
C ASP A 108 -6.64 1.36 -10.32
N VAL A 109 -6.35 2.47 -9.64
CA VAL A 109 -7.06 3.73 -9.88
C VAL A 109 -7.03 3.89 -11.40
N GLN A 110 -8.19 3.75 -12.04
CA GLN A 110 -8.35 4.07 -13.44
C GLN A 110 -8.09 5.57 -13.58
N LEU A 111 -6.81 5.95 -13.64
CA LEU A 111 -6.35 7.19 -14.23
C LEU A 111 -6.81 7.11 -15.68
N SER A 112 -8.01 7.60 -15.94
CA SER A 112 -8.51 7.73 -17.30
C SER A 112 -7.45 8.48 -18.10
N GLU A 113 -7.08 7.97 -19.27
CA GLU A 113 -6.03 8.54 -20.14
C GLU A 113 -6.23 10.03 -20.43
N LEU A 114 -7.44 10.55 -20.21
CA LEU A 114 -7.79 11.97 -20.28
C LEU A 114 -6.96 12.85 -19.32
N GLU A 115 -6.69 12.42 -18.09
CA GLU A 115 -5.89 13.23 -17.13
C GLU A 115 -4.39 13.27 -17.48
N LEU A 116 -3.87 12.30 -18.23
CA LEU A 116 -2.47 12.30 -18.69
C LEU A 116 -2.26 13.20 -19.92
N SER A 117 -3.29 13.37 -20.74
CA SER A 117 -3.20 14.21 -21.96
C SER A 117 -3.02 15.70 -21.66
N GLU A 118 -3.48 16.18 -20.51
CA GLU A 118 -3.31 17.57 -20.08
C GLU A 118 -1.89 17.89 -19.59
N ILE A 119 -1.10 16.88 -19.17
CA ILE A 119 0.27 17.09 -18.67
C ILE A 119 1.28 17.28 -19.82
N CYS A 120 0.96 16.81 -21.03
CA CYS A 120 1.86 16.83 -22.18
C CYS A 120 1.67 18.03 -23.13
N GLN A 121 0.82 19.01 -22.81
CA GLN A 121 0.59 20.17 -23.68
C GLN A 121 1.15 21.47 -23.08
N SER A 122 2.47 21.57 -23.04
CA SER A 122 3.24 22.83 -22.92
C SER A 122 4.71 22.41 -23.12
N ASP A 123 5.43 22.71 -24.19
CA ASP A 123 5.48 23.95 -24.96
C ASP A 123 5.99 23.66 -26.39
N GLU A 124 5.17 23.95 -27.40
CA GLU A 124 5.65 24.37 -28.72
C GLU A 124 4.83 25.61 -29.13
N SER A 125 5.30 26.79 -28.72
CA SER A 125 4.86 28.04 -29.34
C SER A 125 5.95 29.11 -29.24
N ASN A 126 6.59 29.33 -30.40
CA ASN A 126 7.43 30.44 -30.89
C ASN A 126 8.76 30.76 -30.18
#